data_AF-A0A4S4BGS5-F1
#
_entry.id   AF-A0A4S4BGS5-F1
#
_cell.length_a   1.000
_cell.length_b   1.000
_cell.length_c   1.000
_cell.angle_alpha   90.00
_cell.angle_beta   90.00
_cell.angle_gamma   90.00
#
_symmetry.space_group_name_H-M   'P 1'
#
loop_
_entity.id
_entity.type
_entity.pdbx_description
1 polymer ?
#
loop_
_entity_poly.entity_id
_entity_poly.type
_entity_poly.pdbx_seq_one_letter_code
_entity_poly.pdbx_strand_id
1 'polypeptide(L)'
;GWTVVKDLRVGDLLVQSDGNTLEITSIELLHKHVTVYNMTVDEFHTYFVSDLGIWVHNTGACNWKSVKQFGHTFSTHGEGTKNTKSLIDRARSTGNNQGQWLDNQKAADFIASKGTLTEATTFDLPAGMGQVITPTGEIVPATKVIIVPSATGVKTAYPIP
;
A
#
# COMPACT_ATOMS: atom_id res chain seq x y z
N GLY A 1 -11.03 -1.21 1.92
CA GLY A 1 -9.68 -1.81 1.97
C GLY A 1 -9.02 -1.44 3.29
N TRP A 2 -7.74 -1.80 3.50
CA TRP A 2 -7.00 -1.37 4.70
C TRP A 2 -6.67 0.13 4.64
N THR A 3 -6.94 0.83 5.74
CA THR A 3 -6.59 2.25 5.93
C THR A 3 -5.63 2.35 7.12
N VAL A 4 -4.54 3.10 6.96
CA VAL A 4 -3.62 3.34 8.07
C VAL A 4 -4.34 4.16 9.14
N VAL A 5 -4.19 3.80 10.42
CA VAL A 5 -4.92 4.44 11.54
C VAL A 5 -4.81 5.97 11.52
N LYS A 6 -3.65 6.52 11.16
CA LYS A 6 -3.43 7.98 11.07
C LYS A 6 -4.24 8.70 9.99
N ASP A 7 -4.71 7.95 8.99
CA ASP A 7 -5.46 8.48 7.84
C ASP A 7 -6.99 8.30 8.01
N LEU A 8 -7.44 7.65 9.10
CA LEU A 8 -8.87 7.47 9.43
C LEU A 8 -9.58 8.80 9.67
N ARG A 9 -10.86 8.84 9.31
CA ARG A 9 -11.73 10.02 9.42
C ARG A 9 -13.04 9.66 10.10
N VAL A 10 -13.67 10.66 10.73
CA VAL A 10 -15.07 10.56 11.16
C VAL A 10 -15.94 10.26 9.94
N GLY A 11 -16.83 9.29 10.06
CA GLY A 11 -17.65 8.76 8.97
C GLY A 11 -17.07 7.52 8.27
N ASP A 12 -15.80 7.16 8.49
CA ASP A 12 -15.27 5.90 7.95
C ASP A 12 -15.95 4.68 8.60
N LEU A 13 -16.15 3.62 7.82
CA LEU A 13 -16.78 2.37 8.26
C LEU A 13 -15.72 1.31 8.59
N LEU A 14 -15.75 0.81 9.82
CA LEU A 14 -14.89 -0.27 10.33
C LEU A 14 -15.62 -1.60 10.24
N VAL A 15 -14.93 -2.66 9.82
CA VAL A 15 -15.53 -4.01 9.73
C VAL A 15 -15.49 -4.69 11.09
N GLN A 16 -16.60 -5.29 11.51
CA GLN A 16 -16.74 -6.06 12.74
C GLN A 16 -16.65 -7.58 12.51
N SER A 17 -16.46 -8.35 13.58
CA SER A 17 -16.31 -9.82 13.53
C SER A 17 -17.56 -10.57 13.11
N ASP A 18 -18.74 -9.96 13.22
CA ASP A 18 -20.02 -10.48 12.73
C ASP A 18 -20.28 -10.16 11.25
N GLY A 19 -19.35 -9.46 10.58
CA GLY A 19 -19.47 -9.02 9.20
C GLY A 19 -20.21 -7.69 9.01
N ASN A 20 -20.72 -7.07 10.08
CA ASN A 20 -21.31 -5.73 10.02
C ASN A 20 -20.23 -4.64 9.98
N THR A 21 -20.67 -3.40 9.84
CA THR A 21 -19.80 -2.22 9.89
C THR A 21 -20.18 -1.25 10.99
N LEU A 22 -19.17 -0.64 11.62
CA LEU A 22 -19.30 0.40 12.64
C LEU A 22 -18.72 1.73 12.12
N GLU A 23 -19.52 2.79 12.16
CA GLU A 23 -19.08 4.13 11.78
C GLU A 23 -18.23 4.80 12.86
N ILE A 24 -17.14 5.45 12.47
CA ILE A 24 -16.35 6.30 13.38
C ILE A 24 -17.09 7.60 13.63
N THR A 25 -17.60 7.81 14.85
CA THR A 25 -18.30 9.05 15.23
C THR A 25 -17.36 10.14 15.77
N SER A 26 -16.17 9.77 16.25
CA SER A 26 -15.18 10.70 16.82
C SER A 26 -13.78 10.12 16.80
N ILE A 27 -12.76 10.97 16.62
CA ILE A 27 -11.34 10.61 16.73
C ILE A 27 -10.68 11.59 17.70
N GLU A 28 -9.97 11.06 18.70
CA GLU A 28 -9.19 11.85 19.66
C GLU A 28 -7.71 11.49 19.57
N LEU A 29 -6.85 12.50 19.41
CA LEU A 29 -5.40 12.30 19.36
C LEU A 29 -4.78 12.54 20.75
N LEU A 30 -4.41 11.45 21.41
CA LEU A 30 -3.79 11.49 22.73
C LEU A 30 -2.26 11.58 22.64
N HIS A 31 -1.69 12.73 22.98
CA HIS A 31 -0.24 12.94 23.05
C HIS A 31 0.31 12.52 24.41
N LYS A 32 0.32 11.22 24.69
CA LYS A 32 0.84 10.64 25.93
C LYS A 32 1.78 9.47 25.65
N HIS A 33 2.78 9.29 26.51
CA HIS A 33 3.60 8.09 26.49
C HIS A 33 2.87 6.96 27.19
N VAL A 34 2.51 5.91 26.45
CA VAL A 34 1.81 4.73 26.97
C VAL A 34 2.45 3.46 26.45
N THR A 35 2.52 2.44 27.30
CA THR A 35 2.87 1.09 26.86
C THR A 35 1.73 0.53 26.04
N VAL A 36 2.03 0.11 24.81
CA VAL A 36 1.09 -0.57 23.92
C VAL A 36 1.55 -2.01 23.71
N TYR A 37 0.59 -2.91 23.49
CA TYR A 37 0.84 -4.32 23.23
C TYR A 37 0.53 -4.65 21.78
N ASN A 38 1.33 -5.51 21.18
CA ASN A 38 1.12 -6.03 19.84
C ASN A 38 1.20 -7.56 19.88
N MET A 39 0.47 -8.24 18.99
CA MET A 39 0.54 -9.69 18.84
C MET A 39 0.71 -10.06 17.37
N THR A 40 1.55 -11.04 17.11
CA THR A 40 1.72 -11.60 15.77
C THR A 40 0.85 -12.83 15.64
N VAL A 41 -0.12 -12.77 14.75
CA VAL A 41 -0.87 -13.95 14.29
C VAL A 41 -0.27 -14.42 12.98
N ASP A 42 -0.22 -15.74 12.78
CA ASP A 42 0.37 -16.34 11.58
C ASP A 42 -0.51 -16.10 10.33
N GLU A 43 0.09 -16.26 9.15
CA GLU A 43 -0.53 -16.23 7.82
C GLU A 43 -1.14 -14.88 7.39
N PHE A 44 -2.26 -14.47 7.96
CA PHE A 44 -3.00 -13.28 7.51
C PHE A 44 -2.59 -12.00 8.22
N HIS A 45 -1.92 -12.11 9.37
CA HIS A 45 -1.56 -10.97 10.22
C HIS A 45 -2.75 -10.02 10.51
N THR A 46 -3.98 -10.53 10.46
CA THR A 46 -5.22 -9.80 10.76
C THR A 46 -5.91 -10.44 11.94
N TYR A 47 -6.46 -9.64 12.85
CA TYR A 47 -7.19 -10.11 14.00
C TYR A 47 -8.27 -9.12 14.39
N PHE A 48 -9.23 -9.55 15.20
CA PHE A 48 -10.23 -8.68 15.78
C PHE A 48 -9.76 -8.18 17.15
N VAL A 49 -9.90 -6.90 17.42
CA VAL A 49 -9.51 -6.28 18.70
C VAL A 49 -10.69 -5.66 19.43
N SER A 50 -10.56 -5.58 20.75
CA SER A 50 -11.54 -5.06 21.71
C SER A 50 -12.87 -5.84 21.74
N ASP A 51 -13.74 -5.51 22.68
CA ASP A 51 -15.09 -6.07 22.77
C ASP A 51 -15.97 -5.67 21.57
N LEU A 52 -15.56 -4.65 20.81
CA LEU A 52 -16.25 -4.24 19.57
C LEU A 52 -15.91 -5.14 18.38
N GLY A 53 -14.87 -5.98 18.49
CA GLY A 53 -14.46 -6.92 17.45
C GLY A 53 -14.06 -6.23 16.15
N ILE A 54 -13.22 -5.19 16.20
CA ILE A 54 -12.81 -4.42 15.02
C ILE A 54 -11.71 -5.17 14.25
N TRP A 55 -11.90 -5.32 12.93
CA TRP A 55 -10.93 -5.96 12.05
C TRP A 55 -9.69 -5.08 11.87
N VAL A 56 -8.55 -5.53 12.40
CA VAL A 56 -7.27 -4.82 12.30
C VAL A 56 -6.22 -5.70 11.63
N HIS A 57 -5.20 -5.04 11.06
CA HIS A 57 -4.08 -5.69 10.43
C HIS A 57 -2.78 -5.22 11.08
N ASN A 58 -1.98 -6.17 11.54
CA ASN A 58 -0.64 -5.94 12.05
C ASN A 58 0.38 -6.27 10.96
N THR A 59 0.64 -5.30 10.07
CA THR A 59 1.82 -5.39 9.21
C THR A 59 3.04 -5.01 10.03
N GLY A 60 3.99 -5.93 10.19
CA GLY A 60 5.33 -5.55 10.64
C GLY A 60 5.90 -4.48 9.69
N ALA A 61 6.65 -3.51 10.23
CA ALA A 61 7.24 -2.45 9.43
C ALA A 61 8.08 -3.05 8.30
N CYS A 62 7.57 -2.98 7.07
CA CYS A 62 8.25 -3.56 5.92
C CYS A 62 9.46 -2.71 5.59
N ASN A 63 10.65 -3.31 5.51
CA ASN A 63 11.81 -2.60 4.97
C ASN A 63 11.65 -2.49 3.45
N TRP A 64 11.08 -1.37 2.97
CA TRP A 64 10.87 -1.13 1.53
C TRP A 64 12.18 -1.22 0.71
N LYS A 65 13.36 -1.07 1.35
CA LYS A 65 14.66 -1.22 0.69
C LYS A 65 15.07 -2.69 0.47
N SER A 66 14.30 -3.66 0.98
CA SER A 66 14.58 -5.08 0.83
C SER A 66 14.38 -5.53 -0.61
N VAL A 67 15.47 -5.65 -1.37
CA VAL A 67 15.46 -6.17 -2.75
C VAL A 67 14.94 -7.61 -2.80
N LYS A 68 15.19 -8.42 -1.77
CA LYS A 68 14.66 -9.80 -1.69
C LYS A 68 13.12 -9.83 -1.64
N GLN A 69 12.53 -8.87 -0.94
CA GLN A 69 11.08 -8.81 -0.73
C GLN A 69 10.36 -8.02 -1.84
N PHE A 70 10.96 -6.93 -2.32
CA PHE A 70 10.31 -5.98 -3.22
C PHE A 70 10.94 -5.87 -4.60
N GLY A 71 12.03 -6.60 -4.88
CA GLY A 71 12.68 -6.62 -6.18
C GLY A 71 13.05 -5.21 -6.64
N HIS A 72 12.60 -4.85 -7.85
CA HIS A 72 12.86 -3.54 -8.45
C HIS A 72 11.74 -2.51 -8.24
N THR A 73 10.74 -2.84 -7.42
CA THR A 73 9.56 -2.00 -7.15
C THR A 73 9.96 -0.57 -6.81
N PHE A 74 10.76 -0.37 -5.75
CA PHE A 74 11.09 0.97 -5.27
C PHE A 74 12.31 1.59 -5.94
N SER A 75 13.21 0.78 -6.51
CA SER A 75 14.33 1.32 -7.28
C SER A 75 13.92 1.81 -8.67
N THR A 76 12.82 1.29 -9.23
CA THR A 76 12.32 1.69 -10.56
C THR A 76 11.10 2.59 -10.47
N HIS A 77 10.14 2.23 -9.62
CA HIS A 77 8.83 2.88 -9.52
C HIS A 77 8.65 3.65 -8.21
N GLY A 78 9.68 3.75 -7.37
CA GLY A 78 9.56 4.41 -6.07
C GLY A 78 9.40 5.92 -6.17
N GLU A 79 9.16 6.53 -5.00
CA GLU A 79 9.03 7.98 -4.85
C GLU A 79 10.32 8.74 -5.25
N GLY A 80 10.18 10.06 -5.38
CA GLY A 80 11.32 10.97 -5.49
C GLY A 80 11.66 11.41 -6.92
N THR A 81 12.26 12.59 -7.00
CA THR A 81 12.48 13.34 -8.25
C THR A 81 13.40 12.62 -9.25
N LYS A 82 14.33 11.80 -8.77
CA LYS A 82 15.20 10.96 -9.62
C LYS A 82 14.39 9.94 -10.41
N ASN A 83 13.49 9.23 -9.72
CA ASN A 83 12.61 8.24 -10.35
C ASN A 83 11.61 8.94 -11.26
N THR A 84 11.03 10.07 -10.84
CA THR A 84 10.12 10.85 -11.70
C THR A 84 10.77 11.20 -13.04
N LYS A 85 12.01 11.70 -13.04
CA LYS A 85 12.74 12.00 -14.29
C LYS A 85 12.97 10.74 -15.13
N SER A 86 13.47 9.66 -14.52
CA SER A 86 13.70 8.39 -15.22
C SER A 86 12.42 7.81 -15.84
N LEU A 87 11.30 7.92 -15.14
CA LEU A 87 10.00 7.41 -15.60
C LEU A 87 9.40 8.28 -16.71
N ILE A 88 9.58 9.60 -16.67
CA ILE A 88 9.23 10.50 -17.79
C ILE A 88 9.99 10.10 -19.05
N ASP A 89 11.31 9.92 -18.94
CA ASP A 89 12.14 9.55 -20.10
C ASP A 89 11.81 8.15 -20.62
N ARG A 90 11.52 7.20 -19.71
CA ARG A 90 11.05 5.86 -20.09
C ARG A 90 9.68 5.90 -20.76
N ALA A 91 8.73 6.71 -20.27
CA ALA A 91 7.40 6.83 -20.87
C ALA A 91 7.49 7.35 -22.31
N ARG A 92 8.29 8.41 -22.50
CA ARG A 92 8.53 9.00 -23.82
C ARG A 92 9.21 8.03 -24.79
N SER A 93 10.25 7.33 -24.33
CA SER A 93 11.05 6.44 -25.20
C SER A 93 10.35 5.14 -25.54
N THR A 94 9.60 4.56 -24.61
CA THR A 94 8.93 3.28 -24.81
C THR A 94 7.53 3.41 -25.42
N GLY A 95 6.93 4.60 -25.39
CA GLY A 95 5.55 4.82 -25.77
C GLY A 95 4.54 4.21 -24.78
N ASN A 96 4.99 3.76 -23.61
CA ASN A 96 4.17 3.11 -22.60
C ASN A 96 4.07 3.94 -21.32
N ASN A 97 2.89 3.92 -20.71
CA ASN A 97 2.67 4.51 -19.39
C ASN A 97 3.65 3.96 -18.33
N GLN A 98 4.09 4.81 -17.42
CA GLN A 98 5.01 4.46 -16.34
C GLN A 98 4.40 4.78 -14.97
N GLY A 99 4.24 3.76 -14.14
CA GLY A 99 3.75 3.92 -12.76
C GLY A 99 4.82 4.44 -11.82
N GLN A 100 4.43 5.32 -10.90
CA GLN A 100 5.26 5.80 -9.79
C GLN A 100 4.49 5.79 -8.46
N TRP A 101 5.07 5.17 -7.44
CA TRP A 101 4.64 5.26 -6.05
C TRP A 101 4.96 6.63 -5.46
N LEU A 102 4.06 7.16 -4.64
CA LEU A 102 4.22 8.48 -4.01
C LEU A 102 4.75 8.41 -2.57
N ASP A 103 4.63 7.25 -1.92
CA ASP A 103 5.18 6.96 -0.60
C ASP A 103 5.66 5.51 -0.57
N ASN A 104 6.99 5.31 -0.51
CA ASN A 104 7.60 3.98 -0.58
C ASN A 104 7.18 3.07 0.59
N GLN A 105 7.06 3.64 1.79
CA GLN A 105 6.73 2.84 2.97
C GLN A 105 5.26 2.42 2.92
N LYS A 106 4.33 3.35 2.64
CA LYS A 106 2.91 3.01 2.48
C LYS A 106 2.68 1.99 1.37
N ALA A 107 3.40 2.09 0.26
CA ALA A 107 3.35 1.13 -0.82
C ALA A 107 3.87 -0.26 -0.41
N ALA A 108 4.97 -0.32 0.35
CA ALA A 108 5.51 -1.58 0.87
C ALA A 108 4.51 -2.28 1.80
N ASP A 109 3.90 -1.52 2.71
CA ASP A 109 2.88 -2.03 3.62
C ASP A 109 1.63 -2.51 2.85
N PHE A 110 1.18 -1.77 1.84
CA PHE A 110 0.07 -2.18 0.97
C PHE A 110 0.36 -3.46 0.21
N ILE A 111 1.56 -3.59 -0.37
CA ILE A 111 1.97 -4.80 -1.09
C ILE A 111 2.04 -5.99 -0.12
N ALA A 112 2.64 -5.80 1.05
CA ALA A 112 2.73 -6.85 2.07
C ALA A 112 1.35 -7.31 2.57
N SER A 113 0.37 -6.39 2.65
CA SER A 113 -1.00 -6.72 3.04
C SER A 113 -1.73 -7.66 2.07
N LYS A 114 -1.18 -7.90 0.87
CA LYS A 114 -1.76 -8.84 -0.11
C LYS A 114 -1.37 -10.30 0.14
N GLY A 115 -0.48 -10.54 1.10
CA GLY A 115 0.04 -11.88 1.36
C GLY A 115 0.84 -12.44 0.19
N THR A 116 0.96 -13.76 0.16
CA THR A 116 1.70 -14.47 -0.89
C THR A 116 0.86 -14.60 -2.15
N LEU A 117 1.36 -14.09 -3.28
CA LEU A 117 0.73 -14.21 -4.59
C LEU A 117 1.48 -15.22 -5.45
N THR A 118 0.77 -16.03 -6.22
CA THR A 118 1.34 -17.02 -7.16
C THR A 118 1.39 -16.52 -8.59
N GLU A 119 0.58 -15.52 -8.94
CA GLU A 119 0.52 -14.92 -10.27
C GLU A 119 0.40 -13.39 -10.22
N ALA A 120 0.66 -12.77 -11.37
CA ALA A 120 0.54 -11.32 -11.50
C ALA A 120 -0.92 -10.90 -11.26
N THR A 121 -1.15 -10.10 -10.23
CA THR A 121 -2.50 -9.73 -9.78
C THR A 121 -2.66 -8.22 -9.76
N THR A 122 -3.84 -7.74 -10.13
CA THR A 122 -4.20 -6.32 -10.08
C THR A 122 -5.10 -6.05 -8.88
N PHE A 123 -4.82 -4.97 -8.16
CA PHE A 123 -5.62 -4.50 -7.04
C PHE A 123 -6.02 -3.04 -7.24
N ASP A 124 -7.18 -2.67 -6.70
CA ASP A 124 -7.56 -1.26 -6.57
C ASP A 124 -6.58 -0.54 -5.64
N LEU A 125 -6.18 0.66 -6.05
CA LEU A 125 -5.20 1.48 -5.36
C LEU A 125 -5.89 2.70 -4.75
N PRO A 126 -5.76 2.92 -3.43
CA PRO A 126 -6.26 4.13 -2.79
C PRO A 126 -5.71 5.41 -3.42
N ALA A 127 -6.55 6.44 -3.49
CA ALA A 127 -6.18 7.73 -4.04
C ALA A 127 -4.94 8.31 -3.31
N GLY A 128 -4.00 8.86 -4.08
CA GLY A 128 -2.77 9.45 -3.55
C GLY A 128 -1.65 8.47 -3.22
N MET A 129 -1.82 7.16 -3.44
CA MET A 129 -0.73 6.19 -3.26
C MET A 129 0.24 6.12 -4.46
N GLY A 130 -0.24 6.46 -5.66
CA GLY A 130 0.55 6.38 -6.87
C GLY A 130 0.05 7.30 -7.98
N GLN A 131 0.88 7.46 -8.99
CA GLN A 131 0.61 8.21 -10.20
C GLN A 131 1.10 7.46 -11.43
N VAL A 132 0.60 7.84 -12.60
CA VAL A 132 1.02 7.31 -13.90
C VAL A 132 1.49 8.45 -14.76
N ILE A 133 2.68 8.27 -15.34
CA ILE A 133 3.28 9.19 -16.29
C ILE A 133 3.03 8.65 -17.69
N THR A 134 2.32 9.41 -18.52
CA THR A 134 2.00 9.04 -19.90
C THR A 134 3.16 9.35 -20.85
N PRO A 135 3.19 8.79 -22.07
CA PRO A 135 4.19 9.12 -23.09
C PRO A 135 4.21 10.61 -23.49
N THR A 136 3.10 11.32 -23.32
CA THR A 136 3.00 12.76 -23.58
C THR A 136 3.58 13.61 -22.44
N GLY A 137 3.92 12.98 -21.30
CA GLY A 137 4.43 13.65 -20.10
C GLY A 137 3.34 14.08 -19.13
N GLU A 138 2.08 13.75 -19.39
CA GLU A 138 0.99 13.98 -18.45
C GLU A 138 1.16 13.08 -17.21
N ILE A 139 0.84 13.62 -16.04
CA ILE A 139 0.84 12.88 -14.77
C ILE A 139 -0.60 12.78 -14.30
N VAL A 140 -1.13 11.56 -14.23
CA VAL A 140 -2.48 11.28 -13.75
C VAL A 140 -2.44 10.43 -12.48
N PRO A 141 -3.45 10.53 -11.59
CA PRO A 141 -3.56 9.62 -10.45
C PRO A 141 -3.66 8.17 -10.93
N ALA A 142 -2.98 7.26 -10.23
CA ALA A 142 -3.18 5.83 -10.45
C ALA A 142 -4.40 5.35 -9.66
N THR A 143 -5.25 4.51 -10.27
CA THR A 143 -6.39 3.91 -9.57
C THR A 143 -6.18 2.44 -9.25
N LYS A 144 -5.15 1.81 -9.83
CA LYS A 144 -4.83 0.40 -9.63
C LYS A 144 -3.33 0.18 -9.50
N VAL A 145 -2.95 -1.01 -9.08
CA VAL A 145 -1.58 -1.49 -9.06
C VAL A 145 -1.52 -2.91 -9.57
N ILE A 146 -0.49 -3.22 -10.36
CA ILE A 146 -0.13 -4.60 -10.68
C ILE A 146 1.02 -5.05 -9.78
N ILE A 147 0.87 -6.22 -9.17
CA ILE A 147 1.91 -6.86 -8.36
C ILE A 147 2.34 -8.13 -9.07
N VAL A 148 3.62 -8.21 -9.44
CA VAL A 148 4.21 -9.38 -10.10
C VAL A 148 5.03 -10.14 -9.06
N PRO A 149 4.59 -11.34 -8.64
CA PRO A 149 5.30 -12.11 -7.61
C PRO A 149 6.64 -12.66 -8.10
N SER A 150 7.46 -13.07 -7.15
CA SER A 150 8.68 -13.86 -7.32
C SER A 150 8.66 -15.02 -6.32
N ALA A 151 9.63 -15.94 -6.42
CA ALA A 151 9.73 -17.08 -5.51
C ALA A 151 9.85 -16.69 -4.03
N THR A 152 10.30 -15.47 -3.71
CA THR A 152 10.56 -15.02 -2.33
C THR A 152 9.85 -13.73 -1.95
N GLY A 153 8.94 -13.23 -2.78
CA GLY A 153 8.28 -11.95 -2.57
C GLY A 153 7.74 -11.37 -3.87
N VAL A 154 8.12 -10.12 -4.17
CA VAL A 154 7.68 -9.39 -5.36
C VAL A 154 8.86 -9.13 -6.29
N LYS A 155 8.68 -9.44 -7.57
CA LYS A 155 9.64 -9.10 -8.64
C LYS A 155 9.57 -7.61 -8.95
N THR A 156 8.36 -7.10 -9.14
CA THR A 156 8.06 -5.68 -9.33
C THR A 156 6.59 -5.43 -9.01
N ALA A 157 6.28 -4.24 -8.52
CA ALA A 157 4.93 -3.73 -8.41
C ALA A 157 4.91 -2.26 -8.85
N TYR A 158 3.91 -1.88 -9.63
CA TYR A 158 3.83 -0.51 -10.13
C TYR A 158 2.38 -0.04 -10.30
N PRO A 159 2.11 1.24 -10.00
CA PRO A 159 0.80 1.83 -10.22
C PRO A 159 0.44 1.86 -11.71
N ILE A 160 -0.84 1.68 -12.01
CA ILE A 160 -1.41 1.73 -13.36
C ILE A 160 -2.69 2.59 -13.35
N PRO A 161 -3.16 3.06 -14.51
CA PRO A 161 -4.36 3.88 -14.60
C PRO A 161 -5.55 3.22 -13.93
#